data_AF-A0A1I1GE85-F1
#
_entry.id   AF-A0A1I1GE85-F1
#
_cell.length_a   1.000
_cell.length_b   1.000
_cell.length_c   1.000
_cell.angle_alpha   90.00
_cell.angle_beta   90.00
_cell.angle_gamma   90.00
#
_symmetry.space_group_name_H-M   'P 1'
#
loop_
_entity.id
_entity.type
_entity.pdbx_description
1 polymer ?
#
loop_
_entity_poly.entity_id
_entity_poly.type
_entity_poly.pdbx_seq_one_letter_code
_entity_poly.pdbx_strand_id
1 'polypeptide(L)'
;MKRKVNNMFINEEKALTDEQIVKEFSELVKEHGEVEFNKDDLLLSDRSVINFTYRRFSGRKLFKILDSFENEMYLEKENMNVKRNGSFMIYAYASGKKQTELNIIKQFIELVKQNKKITLNPSHPSSSPLVANLMQENNLSDIDLGFLLNEYNELIREDILLIERENIRGYSTL
;
A
#
# COMPACT_ATOMS: atom_id res chain seq x y z
N MET A 1 -21.95 -46.75 -39.85
CA MET A 1 -21.84 -46.29 -38.45
C MET A 1 -20.64 -45.34 -38.34
N LYS A 2 -20.85 -44.02 -38.37
CA LYS A 2 -19.78 -43.03 -38.16
C LYS A 2 -19.84 -42.58 -36.70
N ARG A 3 -18.75 -42.81 -35.94
CA ARG A 3 -18.63 -42.35 -34.55
C ARG A 3 -18.59 -40.81 -34.55
N LYS A 4 -19.56 -40.17 -33.90
CA LYS A 4 -19.47 -38.77 -33.46
C LYS A 4 -18.33 -38.70 -32.46
N VAL A 5 -17.26 -38.02 -32.81
CA VAL A 5 -16.26 -37.57 -31.84
C VAL A 5 -16.91 -36.40 -31.11
N ASN A 6 -17.25 -36.60 -29.84
CA ASN A 6 -17.64 -35.52 -28.95
C ASN A 6 -16.43 -34.60 -28.80
N ASN A 7 -16.53 -33.37 -29.33
CA ASN A 7 -15.62 -32.31 -28.96
C ASN A 7 -15.80 -32.05 -27.47
N MET A 8 -14.84 -32.56 -26.69
CA MET A 8 -14.64 -32.24 -25.29
C MET A 8 -14.49 -30.72 -25.16
N PHE A 9 -15.29 -30.14 -24.29
CA PHE A 9 -15.26 -28.73 -23.90
C PHE A 9 -13.83 -28.31 -23.52
N ILE A 10 -13.17 -27.56 -24.40
CA ILE A 10 -12.10 -26.66 -23.98
C ILE A 10 -12.84 -25.44 -23.43
N ASN A 11 -12.94 -25.33 -22.11
CA ASN A 11 -13.24 -24.05 -21.48
C ASN A 11 -12.06 -23.13 -21.82
N GLU A 12 -12.16 -22.40 -22.93
CA GLU A 12 -11.30 -21.26 -23.20
C GLU A 12 -11.53 -20.28 -22.05
N GLU A 13 -10.55 -20.17 -21.15
CA GLU A 13 -10.57 -19.14 -20.11
C GLU A 13 -10.78 -17.80 -20.81
N LYS A 14 -11.92 -17.16 -20.51
CA LYS A 14 -12.33 -15.92 -21.17
C LYS A 14 -11.22 -14.89 -20.99
N ALA A 15 -10.72 -14.34 -22.10
CA ALA A 15 -9.67 -13.33 -22.07
C ALA A 15 -10.12 -12.15 -21.21
N LEU A 16 -9.29 -11.77 -20.23
CA LEU A 16 -9.56 -10.65 -19.35
C LEU A 16 -9.29 -9.31 -20.05
N THR A 17 -10.11 -8.32 -19.75
CA THR A 17 -9.80 -6.92 -20.06
C THR A 17 -8.68 -6.41 -19.15
N ASP A 18 -8.05 -5.30 -19.54
CA ASP A 18 -6.94 -4.75 -18.75
C ASP A 18 -7.42 -4.29 -17.35
N GLU A 19 -8.62 -3.71 -17.24
CA GLU A 19 -9.26 -3.39 -15.95
C GLU A 19 -9.48 -4.64 -15.08
N GLN A 20 -9.92 -5.75 -15.68
CA GLN A 20 -10.12 -7.01 -14.94
C GLN A 20 -8.79 -7.59 -14.47
N ILE A 21 -7.73 -7.47 -15.29
CA ILE A 21 -6.38 -7.90 -14.90
C ILE A 21 -5.91 -7.14 -13.67
N VAL A 22 -6.05 -5.80 -13.65
CA VAL A 22 -5.64 -4.97 -12.51
C VAL A 22 -6.43 -5.35 -11.25
N LYS A 23 -7.75 -5.49 -11.37
CA LYS A 23 -8.61 -5.84 -10.25
C LYS A 23 -8.31 -7.23 -9.69
N GLU A 24 -8.17 -8.24 -10.54
CA GLU A 24 -7.85 -9.59 -10.06
C GLU A 24 -6.43 -9.69 -9.51
N PHE A 25 -5.47 -8.96 -10.08
CA PHE A 25 -4.12 -8.88 -9.53
C PHE A 25 -4.12 -8.21 -8.15
N SER A 26 -4.94 -7.18 -7.95
CA SER A 26 -5.09 -6.53 -6.66
C SER A 26 -5.62 -7.53 -5.60
N GLU A 27 -6.64 -8.32 -5.93
CA GLU A 27 -7.14 -9.37 -5.03
C GLU A 27 -6.09 -10.46 -4.74
N LEU A 28 -5.28 -10.84 -5.74
CA LEU A 28 -4.13 -11.75 -5.55
C LEU A 28 -3.15 -11.20 -4.51
N VAL A 29 -2.80 -9.92 -4.60
CA VAL A 29 -1.90 -9.25 -3.66
C VAL A 29 -2.51 -9.21 -2.24
N LYS A 30 -3.83 -8.98 -2.12
CA LYS A 30 -4.55 -9.00 -0.84
C LYS A 30 -4.57 -10.41 -0.21
N GLU A 31 -4.83 -11.43 -1.02
CA GLU A 31 -4.88 -12.84 -0.57
C GLU A 31 -3.51 -13.30 -0.06
N HIS A 32 -2.45 -12.96 -0.77
CA HIS A 32 -1.10 -13.41 -0.46
C HIS A 32 -0.32 -12.45 0.45
N GLY A 33 -0.83 -11.24 0.68
CA GLY A 33 -0.21 -10.18 1.49
C GLY A 33 0.94 -9.47 0.77
N GLU A 34 1.80 -10.21 0.10
CA GLU A 34 2.86 -9.70 -0.77
C GLU A 34 3.02 -10.64 -1.96
N VAL A 35 3.26 -10.07 -3.14
CA VAL A 35 3.62 -10.81 -4.34
C VAL A 35 4.81 -10.16 -5.05
N GLU A 36 5.74 -10.99 -5.47
CA GLU A 36 6.93 -10.61 -6.22
C GLU A 36 6.75 -10.95 -7.71
N PHE A 37 6.93 -9.95 -8.56
CA PHE A 37 6.83 -10.09 -10.01
C PHE A 37 8.14 -9.68 -10.69
N ASN A 38 8.73 -10.59 -11.45
CA ASN A 38 9.91 -10.32 -12.26
C ASN A 38 9.50 -9.88 -13.66
N LYS A 39 9.84 -8.64 -14.03
CA LYS A 39 9.44 -8.05 -15.31
C LYS A 39 10.20 -8.64 -16.51
N ASP A 40 11.39 -9.21 -16.27
CA ASP A 40 12.32 -9.68 -17.29
C ASP A 40 12.15 -11.19 -17.55
N ASP A 41 11.80 -11.97 -16.52
CA ASP A 41 11.53 -13.40 -16.61
C ASP A 41 10.38 -13.84 -15.68
N LEU A 42 9.22 -14.13 -16.27
CA LEU A 42 8.04 -14.57 -15.54
C LEU A 42 8.29 -15.84 -14.69
N LEU A 43 9.22 -16.71 -15.09
CA LEU A 43 9.54 -17.94 -14.33
C LEU A 43 10.22 -17.65 -12.99
N LEU A 44 10.81 -16.46 -12.84
CA LEU A 44 11.41 -15.99 -11.59
C LEU A 44 10.39 -15.25 -10.69
N SER A 45 9.15 -15.06 -11.16
CA SER A 45 8.10 -14.43 -10.37
C SER A 45 7.50 -15.41 -9.35
N ASP A 46 6.73 -14.87 -8.41
CA ASP A 46 5.96 -15.68 -7.49
C ASP A 46 5.03 -16.66 -8.22
N ARG A 47 4.87 -17.83 -7.62
CA ARG A 47 4.02 -18.88 -8.16
C ARG A 47 2.56 -18.44 -8.34
N SER A 48 2.07 -17.57 -7.46
CA SER A 48 0.74 -16.95 -7.57
C SER A 48 0.61 -16.12 -8.85
N VAL A 49 1.64 -15.33 -9.21
CA VAL A 49 1.70 -14.54 -10.45
C VAL A 49 1.83 -15.43 -11.68
N ILE A 50 2.64 -16.47 -11.62
CA ILE A 50 2.76 -17.47 -12.69
C ILE A 50 1.40 -18.12 -12.95
N ASN A 51 0.70 -18.57 -11.91
CA ASN A 51 -0.62 -19.16 -12.03
C ASN A 51 -1.65 -18.16 -12.55
N PHE A 52 -1.62 -16.93 -12.06
CA PHE A 52 -2.52 -15.84 -12.46
C PHE A 52 -2.42 -15.52 -13.96
N THR A 53 -1.21 -15.61 -14.53
CA THR A 53 -0.95 -15.33 -15.94
C THR A 53 -1.10 -16.56 -16.83
N TYR A 54 -0.96 -17.77 -16.29
CA TYR A 54 -0.90 -19.03 -17.04
C TYR A 54 -2.08 -19.19 -18.00
N ARG A 55 -1.79 -19.29 -19.32
CA ARG A 55 -2.77 -19.43 -20.42
C ARG A 55 -3.81 -18.31 -20.55
N ARG A 56 -3.76 -17.27 -19.72
CA ARG A 56 -4.68 -16.11 -19.76
C ARG A 56 -4.07 -14.92 -20.52
N PHE A 57 -2.80 -14.59 -20.24
CA PHE A 57 -2.04 -13.52 -20.90
C PHE A 57 -0.54 -13.64 -20.57
N SER A 58 0.31 -12.88 -21.27
CA SER A 58 1.75 -12.91 -20.99
C SER A 58 2.13 -12.07 -19.78
N GLY A 59 3.19 -12.46 -19.07
CA GLY A 59 3.79 -11.63 -18.01
C GLY A 59 4.17 -10.22 -18.50
N ARG A 60 4.60 -10.10 -19.77
CA ARG A 60 4.86 -8.79 -20.40
C ARG A 60 3.59 -7.93 -20.54
N LYS A 61 2.44 -8.53 -20.79
CA LYS A 61 1.14 -7.82 -20.78
C LYS A 61 0.83 -7.33 -19.36
N LEU A 62 0.99 -8.20 -18.36
CA LEU A 62 0.80 -7.83 -16.96
C LEU A 62 1.68 -6.64 -16.57
N PHE A 63 2.98 -6.69 -16.88
CA PHE A 63 3.91 -5.60 -16.62
C PHE A 63 3.44 -4.28 -17.22
N LYS A 64 3.11 -4.25 -18.51
CA LYS A 64 2.65 -3.03 -19.20
C LYS A 64 1.39 -2.43 -18.58
N ILE A 65 0.48 -3.28 -18.09
CA ILE A 65 -0.74 -2.85 -17.43
C ILE A 65 -0.39 -2.24 -16.06
N LEU A 66 0.40 -2.94 -15.24
CA LEU A 66 0.72 -2.49 -13.89
C LEU A 66 1.70 -1.30 -13.85
N ASP A 67 2.51 -1.10 -14.89
CA ASP A 67 3.45 0.02 -15.04
C ASP A 67 2.79 1.29 -15.64
N SER A 68 1.47 1.29 -15.80
CA SER A 68 0.73 2.50 -16.20
C SER A 68 0.46 3.37 -14.98
N PHE A 69 0.58 4.70 -15.16
CA PHE A 69 0.33 5.68 -14.09
C PHE A 69 -1.08 5.55 -13.49
N GLU A 70 -2.11 5.37 -14.33
CA GLU A 70 -3.50 5.22 -13.89
C GLU A 70 -3.69 3.97 -13.03
N ASN A 71 -3.02 2.87 -13.35
CA ASN A 71 -3.13 1.63 -12.60
C ASN A 71 -2.27 1.66 -11.33
N GLU A 72 -1.12 2.32 -11.32
CA GLU A 72 -0.35 2.59 -10.10
C GLU A 72 -1.21 3.38 -9.09
N MET A 73 -1.90 4.42 -9.54
CA MET A 73 -2.86 5.17 -8.72
C MET A 73 -4.03 4.31 -8.22
N TYR A 74 -4.53 3.37 -9.04
CA TYR A 74 -5.59 2.45 -8.61
C TYR A 74 -5.08 1.50 -7.52
N LEU A 75 -3.90 0.90 -7.70
CA LEU A 75 -3.31 -0.01 -6.72
C LEU A 75 -3.02 0.71 -5.39
N GLU A 76 -2.58 1.96 -5.44
CA GLU A 76 -2.43 2.79 -4.25
C GLU A 76 -3.77 3.00 -3.52
N LYS A 77 -4.86 3.27 -4.24
CA LYS A 77 -6.22 3.36 -3.66
C LYS A 77 -6.69 2.04 -3.04
N GLU A 78 -6.25 0.91 -3.58
CA GLU A 78 -6.49 -0.43 -3.03
C GLU A 78 -5.55 -0.78 -1.86
N ASN A 79 -4.78 0.20 -1.35
CA ASN A 79 -3.80 0.07 -0.27
C ASN A 79 -2.65 -0.88 -0.61
N MET A 80 -2.17 -0.84 -1.85
CA MET A 80 -0.99 -1.59 -2.27
C MET A 80 0.22 -0.67 -2.35
N ASN A 81 1.34 -1.18 -1.84
CA ASN A 81 2.63 -0.54 -1.96
C ASN A 81 3.45 -1.27 -3.01
N VAL A 82 4.04 -0.51 -3.93
CA VAL A 82 4.89 -1.05 -5.01
C VAL A 82 6.35 -0.71 -4.71
N LYS A 83 7.18 -1.72 -4.48
CA LYS A 83 8.64 -1.57 -4.34
C LYS A 83 9.32 -2.09 -5.58
N ARG A 84 10.24 -1.29 -6.15
CA ARG A 84 11.04 -1.66 -7.33
C ARG A 84 12.42 -2.09 -6.87
N ASN A 85 12.78 -3.37 -7.08
CA ASN A 85 14.08 -3.93 -6.74
C ASN A 85 14.75 -4.55 -7.98
N GLY A 86 15.45 -3.72 -8.75
CA GLY A 86 16.13 -4.14 -9.98
C GLY A 86 15.15 -4.74 -11.01
N SER A 87 15.23 -6.06 -11.21
CA SER A 87 14.35 -6.81 -12.12
C SER A 87 13.00 -7.20 -11.50
N PHE A 88 12.84 -7.02 -10.19
CA PHE A 88 11.64 -7.38 -9.46
C PHE A 88 10.80 -6.16 -9.09
N MET A 89 9.48 -6.32 -9.17
CA MET A 89 8.46 -5.43 -8.65
C MET A 89 7.74 -6.20 -7.55
N ILE A 90 7.81 -5.68 -6.32
CA ILE A 90 7.16 -6.26 -5.16
C ILE A 90 5.89 -5.46 -4.89
N TYR A 91 4.75 -6.13 -4.96
CA TYR A 91 3.45 -5.57 -4.63
C TYR A 91 3.05 -6.11 -3.27
N ALA A 92 3.04 -5.24 -2.27
CA ALA A 92 2.61 -5.60 -0.93
C ALA A 92 1.25 -4.98 -0.67
N TYR A 93 0.27 -5.79 -0.28
CA TYR A 93 -0.89 -5.26 0.38
C TYR A 93 -0.39 -4.64 1.69
N ALA A 94 -0.72 -3.39 1.93
CA ALA A 94 -0.53 -2.78 3.22
C ALA A 94 -1.38 -3.57 4.21
N SER A 95 -0.80 -4.61 4.82
CA SER A 95 -1.41 -5.34 5.93
C SER A 95 -1.97 -4.32 6.90
N GLY A 96 -3.12 -4.61 7.53
CA GLY A 96 -3.91 -3.64 8.30
C GLY A 96 -3.09 -2.74 9.24
N LYS A 97 -1.92 -3.20 9.71
CA LYS A 97 -0.90 -2.39 10.38
C LYS A 97 -0.53 -1.10 9.65
N LYS A 98 -0.08 -1.14 8.39
CA LYS A 98 0.38 0.08 7.67
C LYS A 98 -0.78 1.04 7.36
N GLN A 99 -1.98 0.49 7.13
CA GLN A 99 -3.18 1.31 6.98
C GLN A 99 -3.60 1.95 8.31
N THR A 100 -3.52 1.21 9.41
CA THR A 100 -3.75 1.73 10.77
C THR A 100 -2.74 2.84 11.10
N GLU A 101 -1.46 2.64 10.78
CA GLU A 101 -0.40 3.65 10.92
C GLU A 101 -0.72 4.92 10.12
N LEU A 102 -1.10 4.79 8.84
CA LEU A 102 -1.56 5.91 8.02
C LEU A 102 -2.80 6.61 8.60
N ASN A 103 -3.76 5.85 9.11
CA ASN A 103 -4.97 6.40 9.72
C ASN A 103 -4.64 7.18 11.00
N ILE A 104 -3.72 6.68 11.83
CA ILE A 104 -3.21 7.37 13.02
C ILE A 104 -2.55 8.69 12.63
N ILE A 105 -1.72 8.70 11.57
CA ILE A 105 -1.06 9.93 11.10
C ILE A 105 -2.08 10.94 10.57
N LYS A 106 -3.08 10.50 9.82
CA LYS A 106 -4.17 11.38 9.35
C LYS A 106 -4.95 11.98 10.53
N GLN A 107 -5.27 11.17 11.55
CA GLN A 107 -5.91 11.67 12.78
C GLN A 107 -5.03 12.70 13.50
N PHE A 108 -3.71 12.48 13.56
CA PHE A 108 -2.77 13.45 14.13
C PHE A 108 -2.74 14.77 13.35
N ILE A 109 -2.69 14.73 12.02
CA ILE A 109 -2.73 15.93 11.17
C ILE A 109 -4.02 16.72 11.40
N GLU A 110 -5.16 16.04 11.42
CA GLU A 110 -6.46 16.67 11.70
C GLU A 110 -6.51 17.27 13.11
N LEU A 111 -5.93 16.59 14.11
CA LEU A 111 -5.82 17.12 15.46
C LEU A 111 -4.99 18.41 15.49
N VAL A 112 -3.88 18.49 14.74
CA VAL A 112 -3.10 19.73 14.60
C VAL A 112 -3.93 20.81 13.90
N LYS A 113 -4.64 20.48 12.82
CA LYS A 113 -5.50 21.44 12.10
C LYS A 113 -6.59 22.04 13.00
N GLN A 114 -7.26 21.19 13.80
CA GLN A 114 -8.30 21.61 14.74
C GLN A 114 -7.75 22.53 15.85
N ASN A 115 -6.54 22.25 16.34
CA ASN A 115 -5.91 22.97 17.44
C ASN A 115 -4.96 24.10 16.98
N LYS A 116 -4.75 24.25 15.67
CA LYS A 116 -3.81 25.16 14.98
C LYS A 116 -2.33 24.92 15.27
N LYS A 117 -1.99 24.45 16.47
CA LYS A 117 -0.63 24.16 16.90
C LYS A 117 -0.58 23.07 17.97
N ILE A 118 0.34 22.12 17.81
CA ILE A 118 0.70 21.13 18.83
C ILE A 118 2.22 21.15 19.01
N THR A 119 2.68 21.06 20.25
CA THR A 119 4.11 20.98 20.55
C THR A 119 4.37 19.68 21.32
N LEU A 120 5.32 18.90 20.82
CA LEU A 120 5.64 17.58 21.33
C LEU A 120 7.10 17.49 21.73
N ASN A 121 7.36 16.80 22.83
CA ASN A 121 8.64 16.17 23.05
C ASN A 121 8.64 14.83 22.29
N PRO A 122 9.48 14.61 21.28
CA PRO A 122 9.49 13.37 20.49
C PRO A 122 9.79 12.12 21.32
N SER A 123 10.47 12.26 22.46
CA SER A 123 10.72 11.15 23.39
C SER A 123 9.53 10.86 24.31
N HIS A 124 8.64 11.85 24.51
CA HIS A 124 7.45 11.73 25.35
C HIS A 124 6.22 12.42 24.71
N PRO A 125 5.74 11.98 23.53
CA PRO A 125 4.58 12.60 22.89
C PRO A 125 3.32 12.64 23.77
N SER A 126 3.17 11.66 24.66
CA SER A 126 2.09 11.58 25.65
C SER A 126 2.05 12.75 26.65
N SER A 127 3.10 13.57 26.74
CA SER A 127 3.08 14.78 27.58
C SER A 127 2.10 15.85 27.09
N SER A 128 1.63 15.75 25.84
CA SER A 128 0.57 16.60 25.30
C SER A 128 -0.78 15.93 25.53
N PRO A 129 -1.72 16.53 26.29
CA PRO A 129 -3.04 15.93 26.54
C PRO A 129 -3.83 15.62 25.27
N LEU A 130 -3.67 16.45 24.23
CA LEU A 130 -4.32 16.24 22.93
C LEU A 130 -3.83 14.97 22.26
N VAL A 131 -2.53 14.72 22.32
CA VAL A 131 -1.90 13.57 21.68
C VAL A 131 -2.01 12.31 22.55
N ALA A 132 -2.03 12.47 23.87
CA ALA A 132 -2.26 11.37 24.82
C ALA A 132 -3.59 10.64 24.53
N ASN A 133 -4.67 11.37 24.24
CA ASN A 133 -5.96 10.76 23.89
C ASN A 133 -5.87 9.95 22.58
N LEU A 134 -5.27 10.54 21.53
CA LEU A 134 -5.03 9.85 20.26
C LEU A 134 -4.22 8.55 20.46
N MET A 135 -3.17 8.63 21.27
CA MET A 135 -2.34 7.47 21.60
C MET A 135 -3.11 6.40 22.35
N GLN A 136 -3.95 6.79 23.31
CA GLN A 136 -4.79 5.86 24.08
C GLN A 136 -5.80 5.14 23.19
N GLU A 137 -6.50 5.87 22.31
CA GLU A 137 -7.48 5.31 21.37
C GLU A 137 -6.86 4.29 20.40
N ASN A 138 -5.60 4.50 20.04
CA ASN A 138 -4.87 3.66 19.10
C ASN A 138 -3.88 2.68 19.78
N ASN A 139 -3.89 2.59 21.11
CA ASN A 139 -3.00 1.75 21.91
C ASN A 139 -1.49 1.92 21.56
N LEU A 140 -1.03 3.17 21.48
CA LEU A 140 0.34 3.54 21.11
C LEU A 140 1.19 3.86 22.35
N SER A 141 2.44 3.39 22.36
CA SER A 141 3.47 3.92 23.26
C SER A 141 4.10 5.21 22.72
N ASP A 142 4.84 5.94 23.56
CA ASP A 142 5.63 7.11 23.14
C ASP A 142 6.61 6.77 22.00
N ILE A 143 7.20 5.58 22.07
CA ILE A 143 8.13 5.06 21.07
C ILE A 143 7.39 4.83 19.75
N ASP A 144 6.24 4.17 19.79
CA ASP A 144 5.46 3.87 18.59
C ASP A 144 5.08 5.14 17.84
N LEU A 145 4.50 6.12 18.53
CA LEU A 145 4.12 7.39 17.89
C LEU A 145 5.36 8.16 17.40
N GLY A 146 6.46 8.16 18.16
CA GLY A 146 7.72 8.77 17.72
C GLY A 146 8.24 8.17 16.41
N PHE A 147 8.15 6.85 16.24
CA PHE A 147 8.47 6.18 14.97
C PHE A 147 7.52 6.58 13.85
N LEU A 148 6.20 6.59 14.09
CA LEU A 148 5.23 6.96 13.06
C LEU A 148 5.43 8.40 12.57
N LEU A 149 5.66 9.35 13.48
CA LEU A 149 5.89 10.75 13.11
C LEU A 149 7.18 10.94 12.30
N ASN A 150 8.19 10.07 12.49
CA ASN A 150 9.40 10.06 11.69
C ASN A 150 9.21 9.40 10.32
N GLU A 151 8.59 8.21 10.31
CA GLU A 151 8.36 7.41 9.10
C GLU A 151 7.48 8.17 8.08
N TYR A 152 6.47 8.90 8.58
CA TYR A 152 5.51 9.63 7.75
C TYR A 152 5.76 11.15 7.72
N ASN A 153 6.98 11.60 8.00
CA ASN A 153 7.34 13.02 8.06
C ASN A 153 7.02 13.78 6.76
N GLU A 154 7.29 13.18 5.60
CA GLU A 154 6.98 13.80 4.31
C GLU A 154 5.48 14.04 4.14
N LEU A 155 4.65 13.02 4.43
CA LEU A 155 3.18 13.14 4.38
C LEU A 155 2.67 14.23 5.35
N ILE A 156 3.23 14.29 6.56
CA ILE A 156 2.83 15.32 7.55
C ILE A 156 3.14 16.72 7.01
N ARG A 157 4.27 16.91 6.34
CA ARG A 157 4.72 18.20 5.81
C ARG A 157 3.92 18.69 4.61
N GLU A 158 3.16 17.82 3.94
CA GLU A 158 2.23 18.23 2.87
C GLU A 158 1.08 19.10 3.41
N ASP A 159 0.64 18.84 4.64
CA ASP A 159 -0.54 19.46 5.24
C ASP A 159 -0.22 20.50 6.34
N ILE A 160 0.87 20.30 7.09
CA ILE A 160 1.20 21.11 8.27
C ILE A 160 2.70 21.40 8.37
N LEU A 161 3.04 22.56 8.91
CA LEU A 161 4.40 22.98 9.18
C LEU A 161 4.98 22.19 10.37
N LEU A 162 6.18 21.63 10.16
CA LEU A 162 7.00 21.04 11.22
C LEU A 162 8.22 21.93 11.50
N ILE A 163 8.36 22.37 12.75
CA ILE A 163 9.50 23.12 13.26
C ILE A 163 10.13 22.32 14.39
N GLU A 164 11.42 22.02 14.29
CA GLU A 164 12.17 21.31 15.33
C GLU A 164 13.21 22.24 15.98
N ARG A 165 13.19 22.34 17.30
CA ARG A 165 14.14 23.12 18.10
C ARG A 165 14.40 22.42 19.42
N GLU A 166 15.67 22.22 19.78
CA GLU A 166 16.07 21.72 21.11
C GLU A 166 15.34 20.43 21.53
N ASN A 167 15.19 19.46 20.62
CA ASN A 167 14.45 18.22 20.82
C ASN A 167 12.95 18.41 21.13
N ILE A 168 12.37 19.52 20.68
CA ILE A 168 10.95 19.79 20.70
C ILE A 168 10.47 19.94 19.26
N ARG A 169 9.39 19.25 18.91
CA ARG A 169 8.72 19.37 17.61
C ARG A 169 7.43 20.16 17.73
N GLY A 170 7.38 21.29 17.04
CA GLY A 170 6.18 22.09 16.84
C GLY A 170 5.53 21.72 15.51
N TYR A 171 4.26 21.35 15.57
CA TYR A 171 3.40 21.11 14.42
C TYR A 171 2.36 22.21 14.37
N SER A 172 2.20 22.91 13.24
CA SER A 172 1.19 23.96 13.11
C SER A 172 0.62 24.00 11.71
N THR A 173 -0.60 24.51 11.56
CA THR A 173 -1.11 24.83 10.22
C THR A 173 -0.25 25.93 9.58
N LEU A 174 -0.24 25.96 8.25
CA LEU A 174 0.22 27.12 7.49
C LEU A 174 -0.58 28.37 7.85
#